data_AF-A0A4P2PSW3-F1
#
_entry.id   AF-A0A4P2PSW3-F1
#
_cell.length_a   1.000
_cell.length_b   1.000
_cell.length_c   1.000
_cell.angle_alpha   90.00
_cell.angle_beta   90.00
_cell.angle_gamma   90.00
#
_symmetry.space_group_name_H-M   'P 1'
#
loop_
_entity.id
_entity.type
_entity.pdbx_description
1 polymer ?
#
loop_
_entity_poly.entity_id
_entity_poly.type
_entity_poly.pdbx_seq_one_letter_code
_entity_poly.pdbx_strand_id
1 'polypeptide(L)'
;MLTLGACPCCDGFLPPGASACPHCGEAAAAERVPCAQARHGVASRLLATASGGLMAVTLMACYGAPPCDAPATDRDGDGYQATCEGFGPEEDCDDDDPNVHPGAADASGDGIDQDCSGDDAPPGTGGGAP
;
A
#
# COMPACT_ATOMS: atom_id res chain seq x y z
N MET A 1 4.53 -34.66 9.38
CA MET A 1 5.17 -33.63 10.21
C MET A 1 5.74 -32.61 9.25
N LEU A 2 5.10 -31.44 9.10
CA LEU A 2 5.67 -30.37 8.27
C LEU A 2 6.77 -29.73 9.12
N THR A 3 8.02 -29.88 8.73
CA THR A 3 9.14 -29.16 9.35
C THR A 3 9.16 -27.75 8.79
N LEU A 4 8.81 -26.78 9.63
CA LEU A 4 8.88 -25.36 9.33
C LEU A 4 10.36 -24.93 9.34
N GLY A 5 10.83 -24.28 8.26
CA GLY A 5 12.16 -23.68 8.22
C GLY A 5 12.14 -22.23 8.70
N ALA A 6 13.29 -21.68 9.06
CA ALA A 6 13.47 -20.25 9.34
C ALA A 6 14.46 -19.64 8.35
N CYS A 7 14.18 -18.44 7.87
CA CYS A 7 15.07 -17.69 6.98
C CYS A 7 16.24 -17.10 7.78
N PRO A 8 17.51 -17.39 7.43
CA PRO A 8 18.67 -16.88 8.15
C PRO A 8 18.88 -15.36 8.01
N CYS A 9 18.10 -14.68 7.17
CA CYS A 9 18.24 -13.24 6.92
C CYS A 9 17.28 -12.34 7.70
N CYS A 10 16.11 -12.85 8.07
CA CYS A 10 15.09 -12.08 8.78
C CYS A 10 14.43 -12.88 9.91
N ASP A 11 14.90 -14.09 10.20
CA ASP A 11 14.27 -15.08 11.10
C ASP A 11 12.79 -15.39 10.74
N GLY A 12 12.36 -15.00 9.54
CA GLY A 12 11.01 -15.21 9.05
C GLY A 12 10.71 -16.67 8.76
N PHE A 13 9.43 -17.03 8.85
CA PHE A 13 8.97 -18.38 8.59
C PHE A 13 9.14 -18.76 7.10
N LEU A 14 9.73 -19.93 6.82
CA LEU A 14 9.90 -20.47 5.48
C LEU A 14 8.97 -21.69 5.26
N PRO A 15 7.94 -21.56 4.41
CA PRO A 15 7.03 -22.66 4.14
C PRO A 15 7.73 -23.80 3.36
N PRO A 16 7.29 -25.06 3.56
CA PRO A 16 7.89 -26.19 2.86
C PRO A 16 7.70 -26.05 1.34
N GLY A 17 8.80 -26.13 0.59
CA GLY A 17 8.80 -26.01 -0.87
C GLY A 17 8.94 -24.59 -1.42
N ALA A 18 9.10 -23.57 -0.56
CA ALA A 18 9.37 -22.21 -1.01
C ALA A 18 10.78 -22.08 -1.62
N SER A 19 10.86 -21.55 -2.84
CA SER A 19 12.13 -21.23 -3.51
C SER A 19 12.75 -19.91 -3.00
N ALA A 20 11.94 -19.04 -2.39
CA ALA A 20 12.35 -17.76 -1.82
C ALA A 20 11.58 -17.44 -0.53
N CYS A 21 12.19 -16.63 0.35
CA CYS A 21 11.54 -16.15 1.55
C CYS A 21 10.44 -15.13 1.20
N PRO A 22 9.18 -15.33 1.64
CA PRO A 22 8.10 -14.37 1.35
C PRO A 22 8.27 -13.02 2.06
N HIS A 23 9.13 -12.94 3.07
CA HIS A 23 9.37 -11.70 3.83
C HIS A 23 10.42 -10.78 3.20
N CYS A 24 11.45 -11.36 2.58
CA CYS A 24 12.61 -10.59 2.10
C CYS A 24 13.05 -10.96 0.68
N GLY A 25 12.48 -12.03 0.09
CA GLY A 25 12.72 -12.43 -1.29
C GLY A 25 13.97 -13.28 -1.51
N GLU A 26 14.80 -13.51 -0.48
CA GLU A 26 16.03 -14.31 -0.62
C GLU A 26 15.76 -15.79 -0.88
N ALA A 27 16.57 -16.38 -1.75
CA ALA A 27 16.51 -17.80 -2.09
C ALA A 27 16.75 -18.70 -0.86
N ALA A 28 15.89 -19.69 -0.68
CA ALA A 28 15.91 -20.63 0.45
C ALA A 28 17.19 -21.49 0.58
N ALA A 29 18.07 -21.46 -0.42
CA ALA A 29 19.26 -22.30 -0.53
C ALA A 29 20.59 -21.53 -0.47
N ALA A 30 20.61 -20.30 0.05
CA ALA A 30 21.84 -19.51 0.13
C ALA A 30 22.70 -19.94 1.32
N GLU A 31 23.42 -21.07 1.20
CA GLU A 31 24.54 -21.35 2.08
C GLU A 31 25.64 -20.30 1.79
N ARG A 32 25.72 -19.30 2.68
CA ARG A 32 26.78 -18.28 2.80
C ARG A 32 26.77 -17.10 1.82
N VAL A 33 25.60 -16.52 1.52
CA VAL A 33 25.54 -15.12 1.05
C VAL A 33 25.28 -14.22 2.27
N PRO A 34 26.13 -13.22 2.57
CA PRO A 34 25.81 -12.25 3.61
C PRO A 34 24.50 -11.59 3.19
N CYS A 35 23.47 -11.75 4.02
CA CYS A 35 22.15 -11.19 3.79
C CYS A 35 22.33 -9.75 3.33
N ALA A 36 21.81 -9.43 2.14
CA ALA A 36 21.80 -8.09 1.60
C ALA A 36 20.77 -7.27 2.39
N GLN A 37 21.09 -7.05 3.66
CA GLN A 37 20.69 -5.89 4.40
C GLN A 37 19.21 -5.80 4.81
N ALA A 38 18.70 -6.79 5.55
CA ALA A 38 17.57 -6.55 6.45
C ALA A 38 18.03 -5.75 7.69
N ARG A 39 18.39 -4.48 7.51
CA ARG A 39 18.54 -3.53 8.62
C ARG A 39 17.17 -2.97 9.02
N HIS A 40 16.16 -3.81 9.23
CA HIS A 40 15.06 -3.41 10.11
C HIS A 40 15.53 -3.66 11.54
N GLY A 41 16.47 -2.81 11.97
CA GLY A 41 16.86 -2.75 13.37
C GLY A 41 15.65 -2.31 14.20
N VAL A 42 14.84 -3.26 14.64
CA VAL A 42 13.88 -3.17 15.76
C VAL A 42 14.61 -2.97 17.10
N ALA A 43 15.80 -2.38 17.07
CA ALA A 43 16.68 -2.14 18.19
C ALA A 43 16.78 -0.63 18.49
N SER A 44 15.66 0.10 18.45
CA SER A 44 15.48 1.34 19.24
C SER A 44 14.07 1.88 19.10
N ARG A 45 13.14 1.34 19.89
CA ARG A 45 11.97 2.01 20.49
C ARG A 45 11.08 0.97 21.17
N LEU A 46 11.70 0.16 22.03
CA LEU A 46 11.01 -0.38 23.19
C LEU A 46 10.66 0.84 24.06
N LEU A 47 9.45 1.36 23.91
CA LEU A 47 8.67 2.15 24.88
C LEU A 47 7.47 2.77 24.14
N ALA A 48 6.49 1.94 23.80
CA ALA A 48 5.12 2.40 23.62
C ALA A 48 4.19 1.41 24.32
N THR A 49 4.25 1.44 25.66
CA THR A 49 3.22 0.87 26.52
C THR A 49 1.94 1.67 26.32
N ALA A 50 1.10 1.22 25.39
CA ALA A 50 -0.34 1.45 25.41
C ALA A 50 -0.98 0.25 24.71
N SER A 51 -1.93 -0.39 25.38
CA SER A 51 -2.57 -1.66 25.05
C SER A 51 -3.24 -1.78 23.67
N GLY A 52 -3.13 -0.77 22.80
CA GLY A 52 -3.57 -0.82 21.41
C GLY A 52 -2.55 -1.42 20.42
N GLY A 53 -1.26 -1.42 20.75
CA GLY A 53 -0.21 -1.81 19.79
C GLY A 53 -0.21 -3.29 19.40
N LEU A 54 -0.50 -4.21 20.33
CA LEU A 54 -0.48 -5.64 20.04
C LEU A 54 -1.62 -6.09 19.12
N MET A 55 -2.82 -5.50 19.28
CA MET A 55 -3.96 -5.82 18.42
C MET A 55 -3.70 -5.35 16.99
N ALA A 56 -3.20 -4.13 16.82
CA ALA A 56 -2.80 -3.61 15.52
C ALA A 56 -1.74 -4.49 14.83
N VAL A 57 -0.72 -4.93 15.57
CA VAL A 57 0.32 -5.84 15.04
C VAL A 57 -0.25 -7.20 14.63
N THR A 58 -1.15 -7.80 15.43
CA THR A 58 -1.80 -9.06 15.06
C THR A 58 -2.73 -8.92 13.85
N LEU A 59 -3.40 -7.78 13.70
CA LEU A 59 -4.23 -7.47 12.54
C LEU A 59 -3.37 -7.34 11.27
N MET A 60 -2.27 -6.59 11.31
CA MET A 60 -1.36 -6.46 10.16
C MET A 60 -0.71 -7.79 9.75
N ALA A 61 -0.42 -8.69 10.71
CA ALA A 61 0.14 -10.00 10.39
C ALA A 61 -0.89 -10.96 9.76
N CYS A 62 -2.17 -10.85 10.14
CA CYS A 62 -3.23 -11.73 9.64
C CYS A 62 -3.92 -11.21 8.36
N TYR A 63 -4.01 -9.90 8.19
CA TYR A 63 -4.74 -9.25 7.11
C TYR A 63 -3.85 -8.41 6.17
N GLY A 64 -2.55 -8.29 6.48
CA GLY A 64 -1.64 -7.37 5.80
C GLY A 64 -1.78 -5.95 6.36
N ALA A 65 -0.69 -5.19 6.37
CA ALA A 65 -0.82 -3.74 6.42
C ALA A 65 -1.45 -3.28 5.11
N PRO A 66 -2.43 -2.35 5.13
CA PRO A 66 -2.86 -1.70 3.90
C PRO A 66 -1.60 -1.14 3.22
N PRO A 67 -1.49 -1.19 1.89
CA PRO A 67 -0.26 -0.93 1.13
C PRO A 67 0.27 0.51 1.22
N CYS A 68 -0.10 1.27 2.24
CA CYS A 68 0.18 2.67 2.36
C CYS A 68 0.76 3.06 3.72
N ASP A 69 2.06 2.89 3.79
CA ASP A 69 2.92 3.63 4.72
C ASP A 69 3.33 5.00 4.12
N ALA A 70 2.80 5.38 2.95
CA ALA A 70 3.08 6.67 2.34
C ALA A 70 2.20 7.75 3.00
N PRO A 71 2.78 8.90 3.42
CA PRO A 71 1.96 10.04 3.84
C PRO A 71 1.06 10.44 2.67
N ALA A 72 -0.15 10.91 2.94
CA ALA A 72 -0.99 11.54 1.93
C ALA A 72 -0.16 12.62 1.21
N THR A 73 0.12 12.39 -0.08
CA THR A 73 0.91 13.28 -0.93
C THR A 73 0.00 13.90 -1.97
N ASP A 74 0.27 15.17 -2.26
CA ASP A 74 -0.26 15.94 -3.39
C ASP A 74 0.92 16.07 -4.35
N ARG A 75 1.08 15.12 -5.27
CA ARG A 75 2.26 15.05 -6.14
C ARG A 75 2.10 15.93 -7.37
N ASP A 76 0.90 16.05 -7.89
CA ASP A 76 0.59 16.82 -9.09
C ASP A 76 0.31 18.31 -8.80
N GLY A 77 0.05 18.67 -7.54
CA GLY A 77 -0.09 20.04 -7.07
C GLY A 77 -1.49 20.61 -7.27
N ASP A 78 -2.52 19.78 -7.36
CA ASP A 78 -3.92 20.19 -7.56
C ASP A 78 -4.63 20.59 -6.26
N GLY A 79 -4.02 20.29 -5.10
CA GLY A 79 -4.52 20.58 -3.76
C GLY A 79 -5.36 19.46 -3.13
N TYR A 80 -5.53 18.33 -3.82
CA TYR A 80 -6.07 17.08 -3.30
C TYR A 80 -4.93 16.12 -2.98
N GLN A 81 -5.20 15.15 -2.11
CA GLN A 81 -4.16 14.22 -1.66
C GLN A 81 -4.57 12.82 -2.05
N ALA A 82 -3.65 12.08 -2.65
CA ALA A 82 -3.83 10.66 -2.87
C ALA A 82 -3.79 9.95 -1.52
N THR A 83 -4.94 9.42 -1.15
CA THR A 83 -5.12 8.57 0.02
C THR A 83 -5.31 7.15 -0.46
N CYS A 84 -4.69 6.23 0.23
CA CYS A 84 -4.63 4.83 -0.17
C CYS A 84 -5.93 4.05 0.03
N GLU A 85 -6.97 4.73 0.51
CA GLU A 85 -8.32 4.19 0.53
C GLU A 85 -8.98 4.34 -0.86
N GLY A 86 -8.48 5.23 -1.74
CA GLY A 86 -8.87 5.37 -3.16
C GLY A 86 -10.37 5.51 -3.44
N PHE A 87 -11.17 5.81 -2.42
CA PHE A 87 -12.65 5.70 -2.45
C PHE A 87 -13.34 6.68 -1.48
N GLY A 88 -12.63 7.68 -0.98
CA GLY A 88 -13.21 8.83 -0.30
C GLY A 88 -13.65 9.89 -1.31
N PRO A 89 -14.78 10.59 -1.11
CA PRO A 89 -15.29 11.61 -2.03
C PRO A 89 -14.43 12.89 -2.12
N GLU A 90 -13.30 12.91 -1.43
CA GLU A 90 -12.37 14.04 -1.34
C GLU A 90 -10.92 13.60 -1.64
N GLU A 91 -10.75 12.37 -2.13
CA GLU A 91 -9.44 11.77 -2.40
C GLU A 91 -9.12 11.84 -3.89
N ASP A 92 -7.87 12.16 -4.19
CA ASP A 92 -7.36 12.16 -5.55
C ASP A 92 -7.16 10.70 -6.03
N CYS A 93 -7.77 10.39 -7.17
CA CYS A 93 -7.73 9.08 -7.81
C CYS A 93 -6.56 8.92 -8.80
N ASP A 94 -5.90 10.01 -9.22
CA ASP A 94 -4.70 10.00 -10.06
C ASP A 94 -3.69 11.10 -9.66
N ASP A 95 -2.89 10.80 -8.62
CA ASP A 95 -1.78 11.63 -8.06
C ASP A 95 -0.68 12.03 -9.08
N ASP A 96 -0.82 11.68 -10.35
CA ASP A 96 0.10 12.04 -11.43
C ASP A 96 -0.54 13.01 -12.46
N ASP A 97 -1.84 13.34 -12.39
CA ASP A 97 -2.55 14.25 -13.31
C ASP A 97 -3.44 15.29 -12.58
N PRO A 98 -3.04 16.59 -12.58
CA PRO A 98 -3.75 17.63 -11.84
C PRO A 98 -5.10 18.04 -12.47
N ASN A 99 -5.56 17.35 -13.51
CA ASN A 99 -6.90 17.50 -14.08
C ASN A 99 -7.86 16.38 -13.65
N VAL A 100 -7.38 15.38 -12.90
CA VAL A 100 -8.16 14.23 -12.42
C VAL A 100 -8.23 14.33 -10.91
N HIS A 101 -9.33 14.88 -10.40
CA HIS A 101 -9.47 15.16 -8.97
C HIS A 101 -10.93 15.36 -8.58
N PRO A 102 -11.29 15.29 -7.28
CA PRO A 102 -12.64 15.57 -6.81
C PRO A 102 -13.20 16.89 -7.37
N GLY A 103 -14.32 16.78 -8.08
CA GLY A 103 -15.02 17.92 -8.67
C GLY A 103 -14.39 18.52 -9.94
N ALA A 104 -13.44 17.82 -10.57
CA ALA A 104 -12.99 18.17 -11.92
C ALA A 104 -14.13 18.03 -12.96
N ALA A 105 -13.86 18.45 -14.20
CA ALA A 105 -14.80 18.28 -15.29
C ALA A 105 -14.69 16.87 -15.88
N ASP A 106 -15.76 16.10 -15.81
CA ASP A 106 -15.82 14.75 -16.35
C ASP A 106 -16.30 14.74 -17.82
N ALA A 107 -15.45 14.19 -18.70
CA ALA A 107 -15.69 14.14 -20.13
C ALA A 107 -16.48 12.88 -20.51
N SER A 108 -17.79 13.01 -20.53
CA SER A 108 -18.71 11.89 -20.71
C SER A 108 -18.34 10.92 -21.87
N GLY A 109 -18.11 9.66 -21.51
CA GLY A 109 -17.93 8.54 -22.44
C GLY A 109 -16.53 8.41 -23.03
N ASP A 110 -15.52 9.03 -22.43
CA ASP A 110 -14.12 8.77 -22.76
C ASP A 110 -13.51 7.61 -21.94
N GLY A 111 -14.24 7.10 -20.96
CA GLY A 111 -13.88 5.96 -20.12
C GLY A 111 -12.94 6.32 -18.97
N ILE A 112 -12.75 7.60 -18.69
CA ILE A 112 -11.95 8.11 -17.57
C ILE A 112 -12.92 8.79 -16.59
N ASP A 113 -12.72 8.55 -15.30
CA ASP A 113 -13.40 9.27 -14.22
C ASP A 113 -12.50 10.43 -13.78
N GLN A 114 -12.67 11.60 -14.37
CA GLN A 114 -11.84 12.77 -14.05
C GLN A 114 -12.26 13.43 -12.72
N ASP A 115 -13.51 13.26 -12.29
CA ASP A 115 -14.02 13.91 -11.08
C ASP A 115 -13.90 13.04 -9.81
N CYS A 116 -13.28 11.86 -9.94
CA CYS A 116 -13.09 10.85 -8.92
C CYS A 116 -14.41 10.44 -8.23
N SER A 117 -15.53 10.44 -8.95
CA SER A 117 -16.85 10.07 -8.42
C SER A 117 -17.09 8.56 -8.34
N GLY A 118 -16.23 7.77 -8.97
CA GLY A 118 -16.22 6.32 -9.00
C GLY A 118 -16.60 5.70 -10.34
N ASP A 119 -17.09 6.49 -11.31
CA ASP A 119 -17.50 6.05 -12.65
C ASP A 119 -17.43 7.22 -13.66
N ASP A 120 -17.06 6.96 -14.92
CA ASP A 120 -17.12 7.93 -16.04
C ASP A 120 -18.53 8.50 -16.25
N ALA A 121 -18.62 9.79 -16.53
CA ALA A 121 -19.88 10.46 -16.76
C ALA A 121 -20.68 9.83 -17.92
N PRO A 122 -21.99 9.60 -17.73
CA PRO A 122 -22.80 8.99 -18.76
C PRO A 122 -22.87 9.88 -20.02
N PRO A 123 -22.85 9.29 -21.23
CA PRO A 123 -22.86 10.04 -22.48
C PRO A 123 -23.99 11.07 -22.55
N GLY A 124 -23.64 12.36 -22.69
CA GLY A 124 -24.60 13.44 -22.88
C GLY A 124 -25.02 14.19 -21.60
N THR A 125 -24.49 13.83 -20.43
CA THR A 125 -24.45 14.72 -19.27
C THR A 125 -23.10 15.42 -19.29
N GLY A 126 -23.03 16.65 -19.78
CA GLY A 126 -21.78 17.41 -19.72
C GLY A 126 -21.33 17.51 -18.26
N GLY A 127 -20.29 16.76 -17.89
CA GLY A 127 -19.73 16.70 -16.55
C GLY A 127 -19.03 18.02 -16.24
N GLY A 128 -19.76 18.91 -15.61
CA GLY A 128 -19.22 20.16 -15.11
C GLY A 128 -20.00 20.54 -13.87
N ALA A 129 -19.34 20.47 -12.72
CA ALA A 129 -19.81 21.14 -11.52
C ALA A 129 -19.98 22.65 -11.80
N PRO A 130 -21.04 23.32 -11.28
CA PRO A 130 -21.22 24.77 -11.37
C PRO A 130 -20.21 25.55 -10.51
#